data_AF-A0A4Q7NUG6-F1
#
_entry.id   AF-A0A4Q7NUG6-F1
#
_cell.length_a   1.000
_cell.length_b   1.000
_cell.length_c   1.000
_cell.angle_alpha   90.00
_cell.angle_beta   90.00
_cell.angle_gamma   90.00
#
_symmetry.space_group_name_H-M   'P 1'
#
loop_
_entity.id
_entity.type
_entity.pdbx_description
1 polymer ?
#
loop_
_entity_poly.entity_id
_entity_poly.type
_entity_poly.pdbx_seq_one_letter_code
_entity_poly.pdbx_strand_id
1 'polypeptide(L)'
;MLPRHLPFTDGPQRLRVGTRTLAEGDWLEGGADVAAQLREKARLLRESREAVLQELPGSEGACAELLRVVEGAVGAEAPAASSPLEAAALLVAEDLCVHLPGPDGRLRLAAACVCFPSRWVLAEKMGQPVAGIHDPVPGYADAIGRPVDQLMERLPHDRLLWRLGGSILDDPALFQPRRATLSPARVPDDVWLRVERQTLRRLPESGAVVFTIRTFVDPLSCLTSSPAACADAAAWVRGLTPEMTAYKSLEGMREPLLAWLDEQALTASGPPAAG
;
A
#
# COMPACT_ATOMS: atom_id res chain seq x y z
N MET A 1 -11.01 -18.32 -4.16
CA MET A 1 -9.55 -18.41 -4.41
C MET A 1 -8.87 -17.52 -3.38
N LEU A 2 -7.71 -17.89 -2.86
CA LEU A 2 -6.99 -17.03 -1.93
C LEU A 2 -6.50 -15.75 -2.61
N PRO A 3 -6.43 -14.62 -1.87
CA PRO A 3 -5.74 -13.43 -2.32
C PRO A 3 -4.31 -13.75 -2.73
N ARG A 4 -3.79 -13.02 -3.74
CA ARG A 4 -2.43 -13.22 -4.24
C ARG A 4 -1.38 -12.96 -3.15
N HIS A 5 -1.60 -11.93 -2.33
CA HIS A 5 -0.70 -11.52 -1.25
C HIS A 5 -1.44 -11.62 0.08
N LEU A 6 -0.77 -12.16 1.09
CA LEU A 6 -1.29 -12.25 2.45
C LEU A 6 -0.34 -11.47 3.39
N PRO A 7 -0.77 -10.36 4.01
CA PRO A 7 0.11 -9.48 4.78
C PRO A 7 0.48 -10.02 6.16
N PHE A 8 -0.02 -11.20 6.53
CA PHE A 8 0.03 -11.77 7.88
C PHE A 8 0.85 -13.07 7.99
N THR A 9 1.53 -13.51 6.93
CA THR A 9 2.29 -14.79 6.91
C THR A 9 3.61 -14.75 7.69
N ASP A 10 4.02 -13.57 8.15
CA ASP A 10 5.33 -13.34 8.77
C ASP A 10 5.22 -13.20 10.31
N GLY A 11 4.22 -13.87 10.90
CA GLY A 11 3.94 -13.88 12.33
C GLY A 11 3.09 -12.71 12.83
N PRO A 12 2.94 -12.56 14.17
CA PRO A 12 2.05 -11.56 14.77
C PRO A 12 2.44 -10.14 14.35
N GLN A 13 1.44 -9.25 14.31
CA GLN A 13 1.63 -7.86 13.88
C GLN A 13 2.68 -7.15 14.75
N ARG A 14 3.71 -6.58 14.10
CA ARG A 14 4.75 -5.75 14.71
C ARG A 14 5.18 -4.67 13.74
N LEU A 15 5.53 -3.49 14.26
CA LEU A 15 6.23 -2.48 13.48
C LEU A 15 7.64 -2.98 13.19
N ARG A 16 7.96 -3.17 11.91
CA ARG A 16 9.28 -3.54 11.42
C ARG A 16 9.46 -2.95 10.02
N VAL A 17 10.71 -2.65 9.67
CA VAL A 17 11.05 -2.25 8.29
C VAL A 17 10.62 -3.36 7.32
N GLY A 18 11.05 -4.60 7.59
CA GLY A 18 10.51 -5.81 6.98
C GLY A 18 10.61 -5.89 5.46
N THR A 19 11.60 -5.22 4.87
CA THR A 19 11.80 -5.22 3.42
C THR A 19 12.56 -6.45 2.95
N ARG A 20 12.27 -6.87 1.72
CA ARG A 20 12.93 -7.95 0.99
C ARG A 20 13.49 -7.39 -0.31
N THR A 21 14.53 -8.02 -0.86
CA THR A 21 15.02 -7.64 -2.20
C THR A 21 14.05 -8.15 -3.26
N LEU A 22 13.91 -7.40 -4.35
CA LEU A 22 13.07 -7.68 -5.50
C LEU A 22 13.92 -7.70 -6.77
N ALA A 23 13.63 -8.59 -7.71
CA ALA A 23 14.27 -8.56 -9.03
C ALA A 23 13.70 -7.42 -9.88
N GLU A 24 14.51 -6.87 -10.80
CA GLU A 24 14.11 -5.72 -11.64
C GLU A 24 12.80 -5.99 -12.42
N GLY A 25 12.68 -7.18 -13.01
CA GLY A 25 11.51 -7.59 -13.79
C GLY A 25 10.22 -7.77 -12.98
N ASP A 26 10.31 -7.81 -11.65
CA ASP A 26 9.16 -7.97 -10.76
C ASP A 26 8.69 -6.64 -10.16
N TRP A 27 9.28 -5.51 -10.56
CA TRP A 27 8.98 -4.21 -9.94
C TRP A 27 7.49 -3.84 -9.98
N LEU A 28 6.91 -3.79 -11.17
CA LEU A 28 5.52 -3.40 -11.43
C LEU A 28 4.67 -4.66 -11.60
N GLU A 29 3.55 -4.73 -10.89
CA GLU A 29 2.77 -5.95 -10.79
C GLU A 29 1.46 -5.91 -11.57
N GLY A 30 1.42 -6.73 -12.63
CA GLY A 30 0.23 -6.97 -13.44
C GLY A 30 -0.87 -7.76 -12.71
N GLY A 31 -2.05 -7.88 -13.33
CA GLY A 31 -3.19 -8.58 -12.74
C GLY A 31 -4.47 -8.36 -13.53
N ALA A 32 -5.49 -9.19 -13.29
CA ALA A 32 -6.79 -9.07 -13.96
C ALA A 32 -7.54 -7.78 -13.58
N ASP A 33 -7.21 -7.19 -12.43
CA ASP A 33 -7.76 -5.96 -11.88
C ASP A 33 -7.10 -4.69 -12.46
N VAL A 34 -5.93 -4.79 -13.10
CA VAL A 34 -5.16 -3.64 -13.60
C VAL A 34 -5.99 -2.77 -14.53
N ALA A 35 -6.69 -3.36 -15.51
CA ALA A 35 -7.49 -2.58 -16.46
C ALA A 35 -8.62 -1.79 -15.78
N ALA A 36 -9.22 -2.34 -14.71
CA ALA A 36 -10.23 -1.65 -13.93
C ALA A 36 -9.62 -0.51 -13.09
N GLN A 37 -8.47 -0.78 -12.46
CA GLN A 37 -7.75 0.23 -11.68
C GLN A 37 -7.28 1.40 -12.55
N LEU A 38 -6.72 1.15 -13.73
CA LEU A 38 -6.31 2.22 -14.65
C LEU A 38 -7.48 3.11 -15.08
N ARG A 39 -8.67 2.53 -15.33
CA ARG A 39 -9.88 3.32 -15.61
C ARG A 39 -10.28 4.19 -14.42
N GLU A 40 -10.18 3.67 -13.21
CA GLU A 40 -10.49 4.41 -11.99
C GLU A 40 -9.47 5.53 -11.72
N LYS A 41 -8.17 5.27 -11.93
CA LYS A 41 -7.13 6.32 -11.87
C LYS A 41 -7.42 7.43 -12.88
N ALA A 42 -7.73 7.08 -14.12
CA ALA A 42 -8.09 8.06 -15.15
C ALA A 42 -9.34 8.88 -14.77
N ARG A 43 -10.34 8.26 -14.12
CA ARG A 43 -11.52 8.97 -13.60
C ARG A 43 -11.12 9.95 -12.48
N LEU A 44 -10.38 9.48 -11.48
CA LEU A 44 -9.94 10.30 -10.34
C LEU A 44 -9.03 11.46 -10.77
N LEU A 45 -8.14 11.26 -11.74
CA LEU A 45 -7.29 12.31 -12.29
C LEU A 45 -8.08 13.39 -13.03
N ARG A 46 -9.24 13.05 -13.61
CA ARG A 46 -10.16 14.04 -14.22
C ARG A 46 -11.04 14.74 -13.20
N GLU A 47 -11.60 13.99 -12.24
CA GLU A 47 -12.67 14.48 -11.36
C GLU A 47 -12.18 14.97 -10.00
N SER A 48 -10.98 14.56 -9.58
CA SER A 48 -10.43 14.82 -8.24
C SER A 48 -8.93 15.07 -8.29
N ARG A 49 -8.45 15.70 -9.37
CA ARG A 49 -7.03 15.90 -9.67
C ARG A 49 -6.21 16.38 -8.48
N GLU A 50 -6.63 17.46 -7.83
CA GLU A 50 -5.91 18.08 -6.71
C GLU A 50 -5.81 17.17 -5.48
N ALA A 51 -6.74 16.21 -5.34
CA ALA A 51 -6.73 15.24 -4.25
C ALA A 51 -5.76 14.08 -4.50
N VAL A 52 -5.47 13.76 -5.76
CA VAL A 52 -4.70 12.56 -6.14
C VAL A 52 -3.37 12.85 -6.80
N LEU A 53 -3.12 14.04 -7.33
CA LEU A 53 -1.87 14.40 -8.01
C LEU A 53 -1.36 15.74 -7.50
N GLN A 54 -0.13 15.73 -6.96
CA GLN A 54 0.57 16.94 -6.53
C GLN A 54 2.05 16.85 -6.87
N GLU A 55 2.60 17.95 -7.38
CA GLU A 55 4.00 18.07 -7.80
C GLU A 55 4.55 19.39 -7.24
N LEU A 56 5.60 19.32 -6.43
CA LEU A 56 6.30 20.50 -5.91
C LEU A 56 7.36 20.97 -6.92
N PRO A 57 7.68 22.28 -6.94
CA PRO A 57 8.74 22.80 -7.81
C PRO A 57 10.07 22.08 -7.61
N GLY A 58 10.77 21.76 -8.70
CA GLY A 58 12.04 21.03 -8.69
C GLY A 58 11.88 19.50 -8.80
N SER A 59 10.65 18.98 -8.87
CA SER A 59 10.39 17.55 -9.08
C SER A 59 10.34 17.13 -10.56
N GLU A 60 10.31 18.08 -11.50
CA GLU A 60 9.99 17.87 -12.91
C GLU A 60 10.97 16.88 -13.58
N GLY A 61 12.28 17.02 -13.31
CA GLY A 61 13.30 16.14 -13.86
C GLY A 61 13.17 14.69 -13.36
N ALA A 62 12.89 14.51 -12.07
CA ALA A 62 12.68 13.18 -11.48
C ALA A 62 11.38 12.54 -11.99
N CYS A 63 10.31 13.31 -12.18
CA CYS A 63 9.06 12.85 -12.78
C CYS A 63 9.27 12.40 -14.24
N ALA A 64 10.05 13.16 -15.03
CA ALA A 64 10.37 12.81 -16.43
C ALA A 64 11.24 11.54 -16.53
N GLU A 65 12.19 11.37 -15.62
CA GLU A 65 12.96 10.13 -15.53
C GLU A 65 12.08 8.95 -15.10
N LEU A 66 11.24 9.13 -14.08
CA LEU A 66 10.31 8.09 -13.63
C LEU A 66 9.41 7.61 -14.78
N LEU A 67 8.89 8.53 -15.60
CA LEU A 67 8.11 8.17 -16.78
C LEU A 67 8.90 7.23 -17.71
N ARG A 68 10.12 7.61 -18.12
CA ARG A 68 10.97 6.76 -18.98
C ARG A 68 11.23 5.38 -18.38
N VAL A 69 11.49 5.33 -17.07
CA VAL A 69 11.75 4.07 -16.35
C VAL A 69 10.50 3.20 -16.29
N VAL A 70 9.31 3.80 -16.09
CA VAL A 70 8.03 3.07 -16.14
C VAL A 70 7.73 2.57 -17.55
N GLU A 71 7.86 3.40 -18.59
CA GLU A 71 7.67 3.01 -20.00
C GLU A 71 8.56 1.83 -20.37
N GLY A 72 9.85 1.86 -19.98
CA GLY A 72 10.78 0.76 -20.18
C GLY A 72 10.39 -0.51 -19.44
N ALA A 73 9.87 -0.40 -18.21
CA ALA A 73 9.46 -1.54 -17.40
C ALA A 73 8.17 -2.18 -17.91
N VAL A 74 7.20 -1.40 -18.40
CA VAL A 74 5.94 -1.92 -18.95
C VAL A 74 6.04 -2.28 -20.44
N GLY A 75 7.04 -1.76 -21.15
CA GLY A 75 7.23 -1.96 -22.59
C GLY A 75 6.19 -1.23 -23.45
N ALA A 76 5.69 -0.09 -22.98
CA ALA A 76 4.66 0.70 -23.66
C ALA A 76 4.87 2.20 -23.44
N GLU A 77 4.52 3.01 -24.44
CA GLU A 77 4.53 4.46 -24.35
C GLU A 77 3.34 4.97 -23.55
N ALA A 78 3.55 6.01 -22.75
CA ALA A 78 2.48 6.60 -21.97
C ALA A 78 1.48 7.39 -22.84
N PRO A 79 0.19 7.45 -22.43
CA PRO A 79 -0.74 8.38 -23.06
C PRO A 79 -0.31 9.84 -22.80
N ALA A 80 -0.75 10.73 -23.68
CA ALA A 80 -0.59 12.16 -23.45
C ALA A 80 -1.30 12.58 -22.14
N ALA A 81 -0.58 13.30 -21.29
CA ALA A 81 -1.06 13.79 -20.01
C ALA A 81 -0.53 15.21 -19.73
N SER A 82 -0.99 15.85 -18.66
CA SER A 82 -0.56 17.21 -18.34
C SER A 82 0.81 17.27 -17.65
N SER A 83 1.30 16.15 -17.12
CA SER A 83 2.66 16.04 -16.56
C SER A 83 3.25 14.63 -16.76
N PRO A 84 4.58 14.47 -16.68
CA PRO A 84 5.21 13.14 -16.78
C PRO A 84 4.77 12.17 -15.69
N LEU A 85 4.52 12.66 -14.46
CA LEU A 85 4.06 11.81 -13.37
C LEU A 85 2.64 11.28 -13.63
N GLU A 86 1.76 12.12 -14.15
CA GLU A 86 0.41 11.69 -14.55
C GLU A 86 0.47 10.65 -15.66
N ALA A 87 1.31 10.88 -16.69
CA ALA A 87 1.51 9.94 -17.78
C ALA A 87 1.98 8.57 -17.26
N ALA A 88 2.97 8.56 -16.36
CA ALA A 88 3.47 7.34 -15.72
C ALA A 88 2.38 6.65 -14.88
N ALA A 89 1.60 7.41 -14.11
CA ALA A 89 0.52 6.88 -13.29
C ALA A 89 -0.61 6.25 -14.12
N LEU A 90 -0.82 6.70 -15.36
CA LEU A 90 -1.82 6.12 -16.27
C LEU A 90 -1.35 4.83 -16.95
N LEU A 91 -0.07 4.46 -16.85
CA LEU A 91 0.47 3.20 -17.35
C LEU A 91 0.38 2.05 -16.33
N VAL A 92 0.36 2.37 -15.03
CA VAL A 92 0.52 1.38 -13.97
C VAL A 92 -0.59 1.46 -12.93
N ALA A 93 -0.94 0.31 -12.35
CA ALA A 93 -1.95 0.22 -11.31
C ALA A 93 -1.46 0.77 -9.96
N GLU A 94 -0.15 0.78 -9.74
CA GLU A 94 0.52 1.34 -8.58
C GLU A 94 0.26 2.84 -8.41
N ASP A 95 0.04 3.30 -7.19
CA ASP A 95 0.26 4.70 -6.84
C ASP A 95 1.77 4.99 -6.81
N LEU A 96 2.15 6.21 -7.19
CA LEU A 96 3.54 6.62 -7.40
C LEU A 96 3.90 7.79 -6.49
N CYS A 97 4.93 7.64 -5.68
CA CYS A 97 5.46 8.69 -4.80
C CYS A 97 6.95 8.91 -5.07
N VAL A 98 7.35 10.14 -5.38
CA VAL A 98 8.72 10.55 -5.68
C VAL A 98 9.28 11.35 -4.51
N HIS A 99 10.36 10.84 -3.91
CA HIS A 99 11.06 11.51 -2.82
C HIS A 99 12.37 12.10 -3.31
N LEU A 100 12.58 13.38 -3.01
CA LEU A 100 13.79 14.13 -3.32
C LEU A 100 14.39 14.73 -2.05
N PRO A 101 15.71 14.95 -1.99
CA PRO A 101 16.33 15.64 -0.86
C PRO A 101 15.84 17.09 -0.79
N GLY A 102 15.39 17.52 0.39
CA GLY A 102 15.11 18.91 0.70
C GLY A 102 16.38 19.73 0.96
N PRO A 103 16.24 21.03 1.30
CA PRO A 103 17.38 21.90 1.64
C PRO A 103 18.24 21.39 2.81
N ASP A 104 17.65 20.60 3.70
CA ASP A 104 18.29 19.95 4.84
C ASP A 104 18.91 18.57 4.50
N GLY A 105 18.88 18.18 3.22
CA GLY A 105 19.37 16.90 2.72
C GLY A 105 18.45 15.71 3.00
N ARG A 106 17.35 15.90 3.75
CA ARG A 106 16.41 14.82 4.09
C ARG A 106 15.47 14.55 2.92
N LEU A 107 15.19 13.27 2.66
CA LEU A 107 14.21 12.87 1.65
C LEU A 107 12.79 13.33 2.05
N ARG A 108 12.11 14.00 1.13
CA ARG A 108 10.77 14.55 1.29
C ARG A 108 9.89 14.16 0.11
N LEU A 109 8.59 13.99 0.34
CA LEU A 109 7.64 13.71 -0.73
C LEU A 109 7.51 14.94 -1.64
N ALA A 110 8.15 14.90 -2.80
CA ALA A 110 8.27 16.02 -3.72
C ALA A 110 7.21 15.99 -4.82
N ALA A 111 6.81 14.79 -5.25
CA ALA A 111 5.73 14.61 -6.19
C ALA A 111 5.02 13.28 -5.93
N ALA A 112 3.72 13.22 -6.14
CA ALA A 112 2.98 11.97 -6.01
C ALA A 112 1.70 11.94 -6.84
N CYS A 113 1.38 10.76 -7.37
CA CYS A 113 0.06 10.39 -7.85
C CYS A 113 -0.48 9.25 -6.98
N VAL A 114 -1.41 9.56 -6.08
CA VAL A 114 -2.01 8.63 -5.12
C VAL A 114 -3.51 8.61 -5.33
N CYS A 115 -3.95 7.67 -6.17
CA CYS A 115 -5.35 7.46 -6.50
C CYS A 115 -6.04 6.54 -5.51
N PHE A 116 -5.31 5.68 -4.80
CA PHE A 116 -5.90 4.69 -3.89
C PHE A 116 -5.36 4.86 -2.46
N PRO A 117 -5.51 6.02 -1.79
CA PRO A 117 -5.09 6.16 -0.40
C PRO A 117 -5.96 5.33 0.54
N SER A 118 -5.38 4.89 1.66
CA SER A 118 -6.06 4.17 2.75
C SER A 118 -6.17 5.05 3.99
N ARG A 119 -7.16 5.95 3.98
CA ARG A 119 -7.56 6.86 5.06
C ARG A 119 -6.51 7.93 5.40
N TRP A 120 -5.84 8.45 4.39
CA TRP A 120 -4.97 9.62 4.50
C TRP A 120 -5.07 10.51 3.27
N VAL A 121 -4.79 11.80 3.43
CA VAL A 121 -4.93 12.81 2.38
C VAL A 121 -3.57 13.20 1.83
N LEU A 122 -3.39 13.15 0.52
CA LEU A 122 -2.10 13.43 -0.13
C LEU A 122 -1.57 14.84 0.21
N ALA A 123 -2.44 15.85 0.15
CA ALA A 123 -2.09 17.25 0.43
C ALA A 123 -1.45 17.43 1.82
N GLU A 124 -1.86 16.64 2.81
CA GLU A 124 -1.35 16.71 4.18
C GLU A 124 0.07 16.10 4.30
N LYS A 125 0.55 15.40 3.26
CA LYS A 125 1.83 14.67 3.24
C LYS A 125 2.88 15.32 2.35
N MET A 126 2.48 16.17 1.39
CA MET A 126 3.42 16.81 0.48
C MET A 126 4.46 17.67 1.21
N GLY A 127 5.72 17.57 0.78
CA GLY A 127 6.87 18.30 1.34
C GLY A 127 7.37 17.77 2.70
N GLN A 128 6.65 16.83 3.32
CA GLN A 128 7.05 16.26 4.60
C GLN A 128 8.20 15.25 4.42
N PRO A 129 9.11 15.15 5.41
CA PRO A 129 10.05 14.04 5.46
C PRO A 129 9.31 12.74 5.75
N VAL A 130 9.95 11.60 5.48
CA VAL A 130 9.34 10.27 5.67
C VAL A 130 8.81 10.08 7.09
N ALA A 131 9.55 10.50 8.12
CA ALA A 131 9.05 10.53 9.50
C ALA A 131 7.73 11.32 9.64
N GLY A 132 7.67 12.56 9.14
CA GLY A 132 6.49 13.43 9.23
C GLY A 132 5.25 12.88 8.52
N ILE A 133 5.45 12.15 7.42
CA ILE A 133 4.36 11.44 6.73
C ILE A 133 3.71 10.40 7.66
N HIS A 134 4.52 9.74 8.48
CA HIS A 134 4.15 8.62 9.35
C HIS A 134 3.89 9.01 10.82
N ASP A 135 3.99 10.29 11.20
CA ASP A 135 3.67 10.78 12.56
C ASP A 135 2.33 10.25 13.12
N PRO A 136 1.24 10.08 12.32
CA PRO A 136 -0.01 9.54 12.84
C PRO A 136 0.01 8.04 13.17
N VAL A 137 1.05 7.29 12.78
CA VAL A 137 1.15 5.84 12.99
C VAL A 137 1.62 5.56 14.42
N PRO A 138 0.80 4.93 15.29
CA PRO A 138 1.16 4.72 16.68
C PRO A 138 2.46 3.93 16.84
N GLY A 139 3.42 4.47 17.58
CA GLY A 139 4.72 3.83 17.87
C GLY A 139 5.73 3.84 16.71
N TYR A 140 5.41 4.46 15.56
CA TYR A 140 6.30 4.46 14.39
C TYR A 140 7.66 5.12 14.69
N ALA A 141 7.64 6.33 15.24
CA ALA A 141 8.85 7.12 15.48
C ALA A 141 9.86 6.35 16.37
N ASP A 142 9.37 5.75 17.45
CA ASP A 142 10.20 5.02 18.41
C ASP A 142 10.66 3.66 17.88
N ALA A 143 9.79 2.94 17.17
CA ALA A 143 10.07 1.57 16.76
C ALA A 143 10.92 1.48 15.49
N ILE A 144 10.60 2.29 14.47
CA ILE A 144 11.14 2.10 13.11
C ILE A 144 11.46 3.39 12.35
N GLY A 145 11.14 4.58 12.86
CA GLY A 145 11.33 5.84 12.13
C GLY A 145 12.76 6.04 11.62
N ARG A 146 13.74 6.04 12.52
CA ARG A 146 15.16 6.19 12.15
C ARG A 146 15.67 5.07 11.22
N PRO A 147 15.40 3.77 11.46
CA PRO A 147 15.75 2.71 10.51
C PRO A 147 15.17 2.91 9.10
N VAL A 148 13.94 3.39 8.97
CA VAL A 148 13.31 3.65 7.67
C VAL A 148 13.97 4.81 6.95
N ASP A 149 14.21 5.93 7.64
CA ASP A 149 14.90 7.09 7.06
C ASP A 149 16.28 6.67 6.51
N GLN A 150 17.06 5.95 7.31
CA GLN A 150 18.38 5.45 6.91
C GLN A 150 18.32 4.49 5.72
N LEU A 151 17.29 3.64 5.65
CA LEU A 151 17.09 2.73 4.52
C LEU A 151 16.86 3.50 3.23
N MET A 152 15.96 4.49 3.24
CA MET A 152 15.63 5.27 2.06
C MET A 152 16.81 6.13 1.61
N GLU A 153 17.48 6.82 2.55
CA GLU A 153 18.65 7.65 2.27
C GLU A 153 19.81 6.85 1.65
N ARG A 154 20.01 5.59 2.08
CA ARG A 154 21.13 4.74 1.64
C ARG A 154 20.77 3.71 0.57
N LEU A 155 19.54 3.75 0.04
CA LEU A 155 19.08 2.81 -0.98
C LEU A 155 20.01 2.86 -2.22
N PRO A 156 20.70 1.76 -2.57
CA PRO A 156 21.55 1.71 -3.77
C PRO A 156 20.77 1.87 -5.08
N HIS A 157 21.43 2.31 -6.14
CA HIS A 157 20.81 2.47 -7.47
C HIS A 157 20.44 1.14 -8.15
N ASP A 158 21.11 0.05 -7.77
CA ASP A 158 20.95 -1.29 -8.34
C ASP A 158 20.08 -2.22 -7.49
N ARG A 159 19.37 -1.67 -6.49
CA ARG A 159 18.58 -2.46 -5.54
C ARG A 159 17.13 -2.01 -5.45
N LEU A 160 16.23 -2.95 -5.70
CA LEU A 160 14.80 -2.80 -5.43
C LEU A 160 14.44 -3.52 -4.14
N LEU A 161 13.65 -2.85 -3.32
CA LEU A 161 13.13 -3.39 -2.08
C LEU A 161 11.61 -3.45 -2.12
N TRP A 162 11.01 -4.40 -1.43
CA TRP A 162 9.57 -4.48 -1.29
C TRP A 162 9.13 -5.02 0.06
N ARG A 163 7.88 -4.70 0.43
CA ARG A 163 7.19 -5.21 1.62
C ARG A 163 5.68 -5.23 1.39
N LEU A 164 4.95 -5.89 2.30
CA LEU A 164 3.49 -5.83 2.35
C LEU A 164 2.99 -4.95 3.50
N GLY A 165 2.07 -4.06 3.19
CA GLY A 165 1.14 -3.44 4.14
C GLY A 165 -0.21 -4.15 4.10
N GLY A 166 -0.88 -4.26 5.24
CA GLY A 166 -2.19 -4.90 5.34
C GLY A 166 -3.14 -4.13 6.24
N SER A 167 -4.39 -4.05 5.83
CA SER A 167 -5.51 -3.48 6.59
C SER A 167 -6.77 -4.31 6.35
N ILE A 168 -7.64 -4.34 7.34
CA ILE A 168 -8.99 -4.90 7.20
C ILE A 168 -9.95 -3.70 7.23
N LEU A 169 -10.82 -3.61 6.23
CA LEU A 169 -11.67 -2.45 5.96
C LEU A 169 -13.14 -2.88 5.88
N ASP A 170 -14.02 -1.89 6.06
CA ASP A 170 -15.48 -1.97 6.00
C ASP A 170 -16.05 -1.41 4.68
N ASP A 171 -15.18 -1.08 3.72
CA ASP A 171 -15.55 -0.55 2.41
C ASP A 171 -14.53 -1.04 1.36
N PRO A 172 -14.97 -1.59 0.21
CA PRO A 172 -14.08 -2.04 -0.85
C PRO A 172 -13.51 -0.93 -1.74
N ALA A 173 -13.98 0.31 -1.61
CA ALA A 173 -13.58 1.41 -2.48
C ALA A 173 -12.06 1.59 -2.48
N LEU A 174 -11.46 1.81 -3.64
CA LEU A 174 -10.01 1.99 -3.74
C LEU A 174 -9.56 3.37 -3.22
N PHE A 175 -10.35 4.41 -3.53
CA PHE A 175 -10.10 5.79 -3.12
C PHE A 175 -10.80 6.10 -1.78
N GLN A 176 -10.05 6.03 -0.68
CA GLN A 176 -10.56 6.32 0.66
C GLN A 176 -9.66 7.36 1.36
N PRO A 177 -9.60 8.64 0.93
CA PRO A 177 -8.68 9.63 1.50
C PRO A 177 -9.01 9.98 2.96
N ARG A 178 -10.27 9.83 3.37
CA ARG A 178 -10.74 9.99 4.75
C ARG A 178 -11.63 8.81 5.09
N ARG A 179 -11.72 8.49 6.38
CA ARG A 179 -12.68 7.50 6.87
C ARG A 179 -14.10 8.06 6.68
N ALA A 180 -14.99 7.28 6.07
CA ALA A 180 -16.41 7.59 6.06
C ALA A 180 -17.01 7.47 7.48
N THR A 181 -18.07 8.22 7.79
CA THR A 181 -18.90 7.96 8.98
C THR A 181 -19.52 6.57 8.84
N LEU A 182 -19.05 5.62 9.65
CA LEU A 182 -19.36 4.20 9.49
C LEU A 182 -20.80 3.84 9.91
N SER A 183 -21.32 2.78 9.27
CA SER A 183 -22.30 1.87 9.86
C SER A 183 -21.57 0.64 10.42
N PRO A 184 -22.13 -0.11 11.39
CA PRO A 184 -21.53 -1.36 11.85
C PRO A 184 -21.37 -2.35 10.69
N ALA A 185 -20.15 -2.83 10.45
CA ALA A 185 -19.87 -3.81 9.40
C ALA A 185 -20.40 -5.20 9.80
N ARG A 186 -21.01 -5.93 8.86
CA ARG A 186 -21.32 -7.36 9.03
C ARG A 186 -20.11 -8.19 8.61
N VAL A 187 -19.61 -9.04 9.51
CA VAL A 187 -18.50 -9.94 9.21
C VAL A 187 -19.04 -11.26 8.66
N PRO A 188 -18.53 -11.79 7.53
CA PRO A 188 -17.47 -11.24 6.68
C PRO A 188 -17.99 -10.40 5.49
N ASP A 189 -19.30 -10.34 5.28
CA ASP A 189 -19.92 -9.86 4.02
C ASP A 189 -19.64 -8.39 3.70
N ASP A 190 -19.53 -7.55 4.74
CA ASP A 190 -19.19 -6.13 4.62
C ASP A 190 -17.75 -5.87 5.11
N VAL A 191 -16.84 -6.85 4.93
CA VAL A 191 -15.43 -6.73 5.33
C VAL A 191 -14.48 -7.17 4.23
N TRP A 192 -13.44 -6.36 4.01
CA TRP A 192 -12.45 -6.57 2.97
C TRP A 192 -11.03 -6.61 3.54
N LEU A 193 -10.21 -7.49 2.98
CA LEU A 193 -8.77 -7.48 3.16
C LEU A 193 -8.18 -6.54 2.11
N ARG A 194 -7.54 -5.46 2.57
CA ARG A 194 -6.75 -4.57 1.74
C ARG A 194 -5.26 -4.87 1.93
N VAL A 195 -4.58 -5.14 0.83
CA VAL A 195 -3.14 -5.40 0.81
C VAL A 195 -2.45 -4.39 -0.08
N GLU A 196 -1.36 -3.82 0.42
CA GLU A 196 -0.52 -2.88 -0.29
C GLU A 196 0.85 -3.50 -0.49
N ARG A 197 1.17 -3.87 -1.73
CA ARG A 197 2.53 -4.23 -2.09
C ARG A 197 3.30 -2.95 -2.37
N GLN A 198 4.24 -2.68 -1.49
CA GLN A 198 4.99 -1.44 -1.44
C GLN A 198 6.40 -1.71 -1.93
N THR A 199 6.88 -0.93 -2.91
CA THR A 199 8.26 -1.06 -3.41
C THR A 199 9.05 0.24 -3.24
N LEU A 200 10.36 0.12 -3.13
CA LEU A 200 11.30 1.24 -3.10
C LEU A 200 12.39 0.99 -4.15
N ARG A 201 12.64 1.99 -4.99
CA ARG A 201 13.80 2.03 -5.90
C ARG A 201 14.43 3.41 -5.93
N ARG A 202 15.73 3.48 -6.20
CA ARG A 202 16.39 4.75 -6.52
C ARG A 202 16.51 4.90 -8.04
N LEU A 203 16.17 6.08 -8.56
CA LEU A 203 16.34 6.39 -9.97
C LEU A 203 17.82 6.66 -10.29
N PRO A 204 18.35 6.16 -11.41
CA PRO A 204 19.78 6.23 -11.73
C PRO A 204 20.29 7.65 -12.04
N GLU A 205 19.51 8.50 -12.69
CA GLU A 205 19.93 9.83 -13.15
C GLU A 205 19.67 10.91 -12.09
N SER A 206 18.44 11.04 -11.59
CA SER A 206 18.06 12.05 -10.60
C SER A 206 18.44 11.68 -9.17
N GLY A 207 18.68 10.39 -8.90
CA GLY A 207 18.85 9.88 -7.55
C GLY A 207 17.58 9.92 -6.69
N ALA A 208 16.41 10.26 -7.26
CA ALA A 208 15.15 10.27 -6.52
C ALA A 208 14.80 8.87 -6.00
N VAL A 209 14.16 8.80 -4.84
CA VAL A 209 13.64 7.54 -4.30
C VAL A 209 12.16 7.43 -4.64
N VAL A 210 11.81 6.43 -5.44
CA VAL A 210 10.45 6.15 -5.87
C VAL A 210 9.87 5.08 -4.96
N PHE A 211 8.73 5.40 -4.36
CA PHE A 211 7.90 4.51 -3.59
C PHE A 211 6.63 4.20 -4.38
N THR A 212 6.41 2.93 -4.70
CA THR A 212 5.19 2.50 -5.41
C THR A 212 4.28 1.71 -4.48
N ILE A 213 2.97 1.83 -4.66
CA ILE A 213 1.96 1.17 -3.83
C ILE A 213 0.96 0.47 -4.74
N ARG A 214 1.09 -0.85 -4.90
CA ARG A 214 0.10 -1.68 -5.59
C ARG A 214 -0.97 -2.13 -4.59
N THR A 215 -2.20 -1.71 -4.82
CA THR A 215 -3.33 -1.98 -3.94
C THR A 215 -4.17 -3.16 -4.44
N PHE A 216 -4.41 -4.12 -3.57
CA PHE A 216 -5.36 -5.22 -3.74
C PHE A 216 -6.46 -5.11 -2.69
N VAL A 217 -7.71 -5.34 -3.10
CA VAL A 217 -8.86 -5.36 -2.20
C VAL A 217 -9.68 -6.60 -2.52
N ASP A 218 -9.72 -7.53 -1.57
CA ASP A 218 -10.42 -8.80 -1.69
C ASP A 218 -11.47 -8.92 -0.57
N PRO A 219 -12.65 -9.51 -0.81
CA PRO A 219 -13.57 -9.87 0.26
C PRO A 219 -12.86 -10.73 1.31
N LEU A 220 -13.10 -10.47 2.60
CA LEU A 220 -12.48 -11.23 3.68
C LEU A 220 -12.83 -12.73 3.59
N SER A 221 -14.02 -13.05 3.07
CA SER A 221 -14.49 -14.41 2.83
C SER A 221 -13.57 -15.23 1.90
N CYS A 222 -12.71 -14.62 1.09
CA CYS A 222 -11.71 -15.33 0.29
C CYS A 222 -10.74 -16.17 1.16
N LEU A 223 -10.51 -15.79 2.41
CA LEU A 223 -9.65 -16.53 3.35
C LEU A 223 -10.22 -17.90 3.74
N THR A 224 -11.54 -18.12 3.64
CA THR A 224 -12.19 -19.40 3.97
C THR A 224 -11.64 -20.58 3.17
N SER A 225 -11.03 -20.32 2.02
CA SER A 225 -10.33 -21.34 1.22
C SER A 225 -9.01 -21.84 1.85
N SER A 226 -8.54 -21.24 2.95
CA SER A 226 -7.40 -21.70 3.75
C SER A 226 -7.59 -21.43 5.24
N PRO A 227 -7.87 -22.48 6.04
CA PRO A 227 -7.94 -22.38 7.50
C PRO A 227 -6.66 -21.81 8.11
N ALA A 228 -5.49 -22.14 7.55
CA ALA A 228 -4.22 -21.58 7.98
C ALA A 228 -4.16 -20.06 7.77
N ALA A 229 -4.67 -19.56 6.64
CA ALA A 229 -4.75 -18.12 6.40
C ALA A 229 -5.71 -17.43 7.38
N CYS A 230 -6.83 -18.06 7.74
CA CYS A 230 -7.71 -17.56 8.79
C CYS A 230 -7.02 -17.52 10.16
N ALA A 231 -6.27 -18.57 10.52
CA ALA A 231 -5.51 -18.62 11.76
C ALA A 231 -4.43 -17.52 11.83
N ASP A 232 -3.68 -17.31 10.75
CA ASP A 232 -2.65 -16.27 10.66
C ASP A 232 -3.27 -14.87 10.73
N ALA A 233 -4.39 -14.64 10.04
CA ALA A 233 -5.14 -13.39 10.12
C ALA A 233 -5.65 -13.14 11.56
N ALA A 234 -6.17 -14.16 12.25
CA ALA A 234 -6.62 -14.05 13.64
C ALA A 234 -5.45 -13.70 14.56
N ALA A 235 -4.29 -14.37 14.41
CA ALA A 235 -3.08 -14.07 15.16
C ALA A 235 -2.58 -12.64 14.90
N TRP A 236 -2.65 -12.18 13.66
CA TRP A 236 -2.30 -10.81 13.27
C TRP A 236 -3.21 -9.78 13.94
N VAL A 237 -4.54 -9.97 13.91
CA VAL A 237 -5.52 -9.09 14.56
C VAL A 237 -5.34 -9.10 16.09
N ARG A 238 -5.08 -10.26 16.70
CA ARG A 238 -4.78 -10.37 18.14
C ARG A 238 -3.53 -9.58 18.53
N GLY A 239 -2.52 -9.52 17.66
CA GLY A 239 -1.27 -8.80 17.89
C GLY A 239 -1.38 -7.28 17.89
N LEU A 240 -2.50 -6.70 17.44
CA LEU A 240 -2.70 -5.26 17.40
C LEU A 240 -2.84 -4.67 18.81
N THR A 241 -2.04 -3.64 19.12
CA THR A 241 -2.24 -2.79 20.31
C THR A 241 -3.58 -2.03 20.23
N PRO A 242 -4.12 -1.52 21.34
CA PRO A 242 -5.33 -0.70 21.32
C PRO A 242 -5.22 0.51 20.38
N GLU A 243 -4.10 1.22 20.41
CA GLU A 243 -3.85 2.40 19.57
C GLU A 243 -3.77 2.02 18.09
N MET A 244 -3.10 0.90 17.78
CA MET A 244 -3.03 0.41 16.40
C MET A 244 -4.38 -0.12 15.89
N THR A 245 -5.19 -0.71 16.78
CA THR A 245 -6.57 -1.10 16.48
C THR A 245 -7.39 0.12 16.11
N ALA A 246 -7.23 1.22 16.85
CA ALA A 246 -7.90 2.48 16.57
C ALA A 246 -7.43 3.16 15.29
N TYR A 247 -6.12 3.19 15.09
CA TYR A 247 -5.52 3.70 13.86
C TYR A 247 -6.02 2.94 12.62
N LYS A 248 -6.14 1.61 12.70
CA LYS A 248 -6.73 0.77 11.64
C LYS A 248 -8.27 0.77 11.61
N SER A 249 -8.89 1.47 12.56
CA SER A 249 -10.33 1.59 12.78
C SER A 249 -11.06 0.24 12.89
N LEU A 250 -10.51 -0.67 13.68
CA LEU A 250 -11.04 -2.01 13.89
C LEU A 250 -11.84 -2.15 15.20
N GLU A 251 -11.93 -1.12 16.05
CA GLU A 251 -12.46 -1.27 17.42
C GLU A 251 -13.88 -1.84 17.46
N GLY A 252 -14.75 -1.37 16.56
CA GLY A 252 -16.15 -1.82 16.48
C GLY A 252 -16.36 -3.17 15.81
N MET A 253 -15.33 -3.72 15.13
CA MET A 253 -15.43 -5.00 14.40
C MET A 253 -14.46 -6.07 14.89
N ARG A 254 -13.52 -5.74 15.78
CA ARG A 254 -12.42 -6.63 16.20
C ARG A 254 -12.92 -7.95 16.76
N GLU A 255 -13.91 -7.90 17.66
CA GLU A 255 -14.45 -9.11 18.30
C GLU A 255 -15.22 -10.00 17.32
N PRO A 256 -16.22 -9.51 16.55
CA PRO A 256 -16.87 -10.29 15.51
C PRO A 256 -15.90 -10.86 14.47
N LEU A 257 -14.89 -10.08 14.09
CA LEU A 257 -13.83 -10.48 13.16
C LEU A 257 -13.02 -11.68 13.70
N LEU A 258 -12.57 -11.60 14.96
CA LEU A 258 -11.83 -12.69 15.59
C LEU A 258 -12.68 -13.95 15.73
N ALA A 259 -13.92 -13.81 16.20
CA ALA A 259 -14.83 -14.94 16.36
C ALA A 259 -15.04 -15.68 15.03
N TRP A 260 -15.29 -14.94 13.95
CA TRP A 260 -15.43 -15.52 12.62
C TRP A 260 -14.13 -16.17 12.12
N LEU A 261 -12.98 -15.48 12.24
CA LEU A 261 -11.70 -16.03 11.78
C LEU A 261 -11.32 -17.33 12.52
N ASP A 262 -11.54 -17.39 13.84
CA ASP A 262 -11.26 -18.58 14.64
C ASP A 262 -12.17 -19.76 14.24
N GLU A 263 -13.46 -19.50 14.00
CA GLU A 263 -14.38 -20.52 13.51
C GLU A 263 -13.89 -21.12 12.18
N GLN A 264 -13.54 -20.26 11.22
CA GLN A 264 -13.04 -20.71 9.92
C GLN A 264 -11.70 -21.44 10.02
N ALA A 265 -10.83 -21.05 10.95
CA ALA A 265 -9.55 -21.72 11.20
C ALA A 265 -9.74 -23.16 11.72
N LEU A 266 -10.84 -23.45 12.42
CA LEU A 266 -11.15 -24.78 12.96
C LEU A 266 -11.87 -25.70 11.96
N THR A 267 -12.51 -25.14 10.94
CA THR A 267 -13.46 -25.86 10.05
C THR A 267 -12.80 -26.93 9.14
N ALA A 268 -11.46 -27.02 9.09
CA ALA A 268 -10.76 -28.11 8.37
C ALA A 268 -10.35 -29.32 9.23
N SER A 269 -10.68 -29.34 10.52
CA SER A 269 -10.52 -30.55 11.35
C SER A 269 -11.73 -31.49 11.19
N GLY A 270 -12.10 -31.82 9.95
CA GLY A 270 -13.05 -32.92 9.69
C GLY A 270 -12.38 -34.27 9.98
N PRO A 271 -13.10 -35.29 10.48
CA PRO A 271 -12.51 -36.59 10.78
C PRO A 271 -11.85 -37.18 9.51
N PRO A 272 -10.73 -37.94 9.64
CA PRO A 272 -10.15 -38.62 8.50
C PRO A 272 -11.23 -39.47 7.83
N ALA A 273 -11.31 -39.40 6.50
CA ALA A 273 -12.23 -40.20 5.72
C ALA A 273 -12.08 -41.67 6.16
N ALA A 274 -13.17 -42.24 6.69
CA ALA A 274 -13.22 -43.66 7.00
C ALA A 274 -12.98 -44.41 5.67
N GLY A 275 -11.96 -45.27 5.69
CA GLY A 275 -11.51 -46.05 4.53
C GLY A 275 -12.48 -47.12 4.08
#